data_AF-A0A0B2RZ66-F1
#
_entry.id   AF-A0A0B2RZ66-F1
#
_cell.length_a   1.000
_cell.length_b   1.000
_cell.length_c   1.000
_cell.angle_alpha   90.00
_cell.angle_beta   90.00
_cell.angle_gamma   90.00
#
_symmetry.space_group_name_H-M   'P 1'
#
loop_
_entity.id
_entity.type
_entity.pdbx_description
1 polymer ?
#
loop_
_entity_poly.entity_id
_entity_poly.type
_entity_poly.pdbx_seq_one_letter_code
_entity_poly.pdbx_strand_id
1 'polypeptide(L)'
;MAIGTTVTSITTPEKEESLLECAKYVGSYCGNEVLDTLSNKKSNVSTDCCYKIIQTGYSCHTRLTLFVLQNDSEFKHANVTNVLEKNDRIFYMCDKATEPESEMYLSKCVVKIGTECGEEVFDNLKHNKNNVTDCCCGRLVETGLPCHINMAKALIRTPEMRNVDAIEFLNKGKKLFDECLEDQE
;
A
#
# COMPACT_ATOMS: atom_id res chain seq x y z
N MET A 1 24.93 3.62 -43.13
CA MET A 1 24.95 3.74 -41.65
C MET A 1 24.47 5.12 -41.26
N ALA A 2 23.30 5.21 -40.66
CA ALA A 2 22.95 6.17 -39.60
C ALA A 2 21.57 5.74 -39.08
N ILE A 3 21.53 5.49 -37.78
CA ILE A 3 20.42 4.96 -36.99
C ILE A 3 19.51 6.13 -36.62
N GLY A 4 18.19 5.92 -36.64
CA GLY A 4 17.22 6.94 -36.25
C GLY A 4 15.96 6.32 -35.65
N THR A 5 16.11 5.55 -34.58
CA THR A 5 14.98 5.08 -33.78
C THR A 5 14.64 6.16 -32.75
N THR A 6 13.54 6.88 -32.96
CA THR A 6 12.99 7.76 -31.92
C THR A 6 12.18 6.93 -30.94
N VAL A 7 12.75 6.68 -29.76
CA VAL A 7 11.98 6.24 -28.59
C VAL A 7 11.37 7.49 -27.97
N THR A 8 10.08 7.74 -28.23
CA THR A 8 9.30 8.71 -27.47
C THR A 8 8.95 8.09 -26.13
N SER A 9 9.73 8.44 -25.10
CA SER A 9 9.35 8.23 -23.71
C SER A 9 8.12 9.10 -23.40
N ILE A 10 6.94 8.49 -23.31
CA ILE A 10 5.77 9.11 -22.70
C ILE A 10 5.94 8.96 -21.19
N THR A 11 6.69 9.86 -20.57
CA THR A 11 6.51 10.12 -19.14
C THR A 11 5.37 11.11 -19.04
N THR A 12 4.16 10.63 -18.74
CA THR A 12 3.13 11.47 -18.15
C THR A 12 3.75 12.16 -16.93
N PRO A 13 3.68 13.50 -16.81
CA PRO A 13 4.15 14.15 -15.60
C PRO A 13 3.30 13.62 -14.45
N GLU A 14 3.92 12.96 -13.48
CA GLU A 14 3.28 12.62 -12.22
C GLU A 14 2.65 13.91 -11.69
N LYS A 15 1.32 13.99 -11.73
CA LYS A 15 0.60 15.15 -11.25
C LYS A 15 0.89 15.23 -9.76
N GLU A 16 1.73 16.19 -9.41
CA GLU A 16 2.16 16.41 -8.04
C GLU A 16 0.92 16.48 -7.13
N GLU A 17 0.81 15.52 -6.22
CA GLU A 17 -0.36 15.37 -5.38
C GLU A 17 -0.46 16.55 -4.41
N SER A 18 -1.65 17.13 -4.33
CA SER A 18 -1.89 18.31 -3.50
C SER A 18 -1.85 17.93 -2.02
N LEU A 19 -1.48 18.89 -1.15
CA LEU A 19 -1.51 18.69 0.30
C LEU A 19 -2.90 18.23 0.79
N LEU A 20 -3.97 18.73 0.16
CA LEU A 20 -5.35 18.36 0.49
C LEU A 20 -5.63 16.89 0.13
N GLU A 21 -5.14 16.40 -1.00
CA GLU A 21 -5.26 14.99 -1.38
C GLU A 21 -4.47 14.10 -0.42
N CYS A 22 -3.24 14.46 -0.08
CA CYS A 22 -2.45 13.75 0.93
C CYS A 22 -3.22 13.65 2.26
N ALA A 23 -3.74 14.77 2.76
CA ALA A 23 -4.49 14.81 4.01
C ALA A 23 -5.78 13.99 3.95
N LYS A 24 -6.47 14.01 2.80
CA LYS A 24 -7.69 13.22 2.57
C LYS A 24 -7.42 11.72 2.64
N TYR A 25 -6.36 11.24 1.99
CA TYR A 25 -6.03 9.81 1.96
C TYR A 25 -5.50 9.30 3.29
N VAL A 26 -4.65 10.06 3.97
CA VAL A 26 -4.16 9.70 5.31
C VAL A 26 -5.31 9.74 6.32
N GLY A 27 -6.15 10.77 6.27
CA GLY A 27 -7.26 10.97 7.20
C GLY A 27 -6.83 11.46 8.58
N SER A 28 -7.76 12.03 9.34
CA SER A 28 -7.48 12.63 10.65
C SER A 28 -7.00 11.63 11.69
N TYR A 29 -7.55 10.41 11.70
CA TYR A 29 -7.13 9.35 12.62
C TYR A 29 -5.64 9.02 12.48
N CYS A 30 -5.18 8.71 11.27
CA CYS A 30 -3.78 8.39 11.04
C CYS A 30 -2.87 9.60 11.08
N GLY A 31 -3.36 10.78 10.68
CA GLY A 31 -2.65 12.04 10.89
C GLY A 31 -2.33 12.26 12.37
N ASN A 32 -3.30 12.06 13.26
CA ASN A 32 -3.09 12.18 14.71
C ASN A 32 -2.10 11.14 15.24
N GLU A 33 -2.12 9.89 14.76
CA GLU A 33 -1.11 8.90 15.16
C GLU A 33 0.31 9.31 14.76
N VAL A 34 0.47 9.90 13.57
CA VAL A 34 1.76 10.45 13.12
C VAL A 34 2.18 11.60 14.03
N LEU A 35 1.28 12.54 14.32
CA LEU A 35 1.54 13.66 15.23
C LEU A 35 1.97 13.19 16.63
N ASP A 36 1.22 12.26 17.22
CA ASP A 36 1.55 11.68 18.52
C ASP A 36 2.93 11.00 18.50
N THR A 37 3.29 10.37 17.38
CA THR A 37 4.60 9.75 17.22
C THR A 37 5.72 10.79 17.07
N LEU A 38 5.51 11.85 16.29
CA LEU A 38 6.45 12.98 16.16
C LEU A 38 6.70 13.67 17.52
N SER A 39 5.64 13.80 18.34
CA SER A 39 5.68 14.39 19.69
C SER A 39 6.12 13.43 20.80
N ASN A 40 6.51 12.19 20.47
CA ASN A 40 6.86 11.14 21.43
C ASN A 40 5.74 10.74 22.41
N LYS A 41 4.47 11.05 22.11
CA LYS A 41 3.30 10.58 22.87
C LYS A 41 2.98 9.11 22.52
N LYS A 42 3.37 8.68 21.32
CA LYS A 42 3.24 7.31 20.82
C LYS A 42 4.60 6.82 20.29
N SER A 43 4.87 5.53 20.44
CA SER A 43 6.13 4.95 19.96
C SER A 43 6.15 4.69 18.46
N ASN A 44 5.04 4.19 17.91
CA ASN A 44 4.91 3.76 16.52
C ASN A 44 3.50 4.03 16.00
N VAL A 45 3.40 4.21 14.68
CA VAL A 45 2.12 4.25 13.95
C VAL A 45 1.58 2.82 13.78
N SER A 46 0.27 2.66 13.82
CA SER A 46 -0.40 1.36 13.61
C SER A 46 -0.20 0.84 12.18
N THR A 47 -0.29 -0.48 11.99
CA THR A 47 -0.15 -1.11 10.66
C THR A 47 -1.18 -0.62 9.65
N ASP A 48 -2.43 -0.37 10.08
CA ASP A 48 -3.47 0.22 9.23
C ASP A 48 -3.06 1.61 8.72
N CYS A 49 -2.65 2.49 9.63
CA CYS A 49 -2.16 3.81 9.26
C CYS A 49 -0.88 3.76 8.44
N CYS A 50 -0.02 2.77 8.66
CA CYS A 50 1.15 2.55 7.82
C CYS A 50 0.80 2.23 6.37
N TYR A 51 -0.27 1.45 6.11
CA TYR A 51 -0.72 1.25 4.74
C TYR A 51 -1.16 2.56 4.07
N LYS A 52 -1.91 3.41 4.78
CA LYS A 52 -2.33 4.73 4.24
C LYS A 52 -1.13 5.63 3.94
N ILE A 53 -0.16 5.69 4.84
CA ILE A 53 1.09 6.45 4.65
C ILE A 53 1.83 5.94 3.41
N ILE A 54 2.00 4.64 3.25
CA ILE A 54 2.71 4.03 2.12
C ILE A 54 1.96 4.23 0.80
N GLN A 55 0.63 4.10 0.80
CA GLN A 55 -0.21 4.33 -0.37
C GLN A 55 -0.09 5.77 -0.92
N THR A 56 0.02 6.75 -0.04
CA THR A 56 0.25 8.17 -0.42
C THR A 56 1.72 8.47 -0.76
N GLY A 57 2.64 7.64 -0.27
CA GLY A 57 4.06 7.74 -0.55
C GLY A 57 4.80 8.79 0.29
N TYR A 58 6.13 8.73 0.22
CA TYR A 58 7.04 9.52 1.05
C TYR A 58 6.86 11.04 0.87
N SER A 59 6.56 11.49 -0.34
CA SER A 59 6.33 12.90 -0.64
C SER A 59 5.12 13.45 0.11
N CYS A 60 3.97 12.73 0.11
CA CYS A 60 2.79 13.15 0.86
C CYS A 60 3.04 13.17 2.38
N HIS A 61 3.66 12.12 2.92
CA HIS A 61 4.02 12.03 4.33
C HIS A 61 4.88 13.23 4.77
N THR A 62 5.92 13.55 3.99
CA THR A 62 6.82 14.67 4.28
C THR A 62 6.12 16.03 4.16
N ARG A 63 5.27 16.24 3.15
CA ARG A 63 4.50 17.48 2.99
C ARG A 63 3.56 17.74 4.15
N LEU A 64 2.87 16.71 4.64
CA LEU A 64 1.99 16.82 5.80
C LEU A 64 2.79 17.19 7.05
N THR A 65 3.95 16.56 7.28
CA THR A 65 4.84 16.92 8.39
C THR A 65 5.31 18.38 8.31
N LEU A 66 5.72 18.85 7.13
CA LEU A 66 6.13 20.25 6.94
C LEU A 66 4.98 21.23 7.19
N PHE A 67 3.77 20.88 6.75
CA PHE A 67 2.58 21.69 7.02
C PHE A 67 2.31 21.80 8.53
N VAL A 68 2.41 20.69 9.27
CA VAL A 68 2.28 20.67 10.73
C VAL A 68 3.35 21.54 11.39
N LEU A 69 4.61 21.39 11.01
CA LEU A 69 5.72 22.21 11.55
C LEU A 69 5.49 23.71 11.39
N GLN A 70 4.83 24.13 10.31
CA GLN A 70 4.56 25.53 10.01
C GLN A 70 3.34 26.10 10.73
N ASN A 71 2.33 25.26 11.01
CA ASN A 71 1.00 25.72 11.43
C ASN A 71 0.62 25.30 12.85
N ASP A 72 1.20 24.22 13.38
CA ASP A 72 0.86 23.69 14.68
C ASP A 72 1.72 24.31 15.80
N SER A 73 1.05 24.93 16.76
CA SER A 73 1.70 25.57 17.92
C SER A 73 2.51 24.60 18.79
N GLU A 74 2.18 23.30 18.79
CA GLU A 74 2.94 22.27 19.51
C GLU A 74 4.39 22.18 19.01
N PHE A 75 4.61 22.46 17.72
CA PHE A 75 5.91 22.38 17.07
C PHE A 75 6.61 23.73 16.90
N LYS A 76 6.04 24.83 17.42
CA LYS A 76 6.58 26.20 17.29
C LYS A 76 8.06 26.33 17.68
N HIS A 77 8.50 25.54 18.65
CA HIS A 77 9.87 25.54 19.17
C HIS A 77 10.61 24.22 18.89
N ALA A 78 10.03 23.35 18.06
CA ALA A 78 10.64 22.07 17.72
C ALA A 78 11.89 22.29 16.86
N ASN A 79 12.89 21.43 17.06
CA ASN A 79 14.01 21.35 16.14
C ASN A 79 13.55 20.67 14.85
N VAL A 80 13.52 21.43 13.75
CA VAL A 80 13.03 20.97 12.45
C VAL A 80 13.77 19.71 11.97
N THR A 81 15.10 19.68 12.11
CA THR A 81 15.91 18.52 11.71
C THR A 81 15.50 17.26 12.47
N ASN A 82 15.32 17.36 13.79
CA ASN A 82 14.88 16.23 14.61
C ASN A 82 13.49 15.72 14.18
N VAL A 83 12.56 16.62 13.90
CA VAL A 83 11.20 16.23 13.46
C VAL A 83 11.25 15.55 12.08
N LEU A 84 12.09 16.03 11.16
CA LEU A 84 12.28 15.40 9.85
C LEU A 84 12.98 14.03 9.95
N GLU A 85 13.96 13.87 10.83
CA GLU A 85 14.56 12.55 11.12
C GLU A 85 13.51 11.56 11.65
N LYS A 86 12.61 12.02 12.51
CA LYS A 86 11.48 11.20 12.98
C LYS A 86 10.48 10.90 11.87
N ASN A 87 10.17 11.86 11.00
CA ASN A 87 9.34 11.66 9.82
C ASN A 87 9.87 10.52 8.95
N ASP A 88 11.18 10.53 8.67
CA ASP A 88 11.84 9.50 7.87
C ASP A 88 11.80 8.15 8.58
N ARG A 89 12.03 8.13 9.89
CA ARG A 89 11.91 6.91 10.70
C ARG A 89 10.50 6.34 10.69
N ILE A 90 9.47 7.18 10.81
CA ILE A 90 8.06 6.74 10.74
C ILE A 90 7.79 6.09 9.39
N PHE A 91 8.19 6.73 8.29
CA PHE A 91 7.98 6.19 6.96
C PHE A 91 8.70 4.86 6.76
N TYR A 92 9.98 4.78 7.15
CA TYR A 92 10.77 3.55 7.06
C TYR A 92 10.17 2.41 7.89
N MET A 93 9.70 2.69 9.11
CA MET A 93 9.03 1.67 9.94
C MET A 93 7.71 1.20 9.30
N CYS A 94 6.93 2.11 8.72
CA CYS A 94 5.72 1.76 8.01
C CYS A 94 5.99 0.96 6.74
N ASP A 95 7.05 1.30 6.02
CA ASP A 95 7.50 0.55 4.86
C ASP A 95 7.82 -0.89 5.25
N LYS A 96 8.65 -1.08 6.28
CA LYS A 96 9.01 -2.40 6.80
C LYS A 96 7.83 -3.19 7.34
N ALA A 97 6.88 -2.53 8.00
CA ALA A 97 5.70 -3.18 8.57
C ALA A 97 4.72 -3.69 7.48
N THR A 98 4.74 -3.09 6.29
CA THR A 98 3.79 -3.35 5.20
C THR A 98 4.44 -3.96 3.96
N GLU A 99 5.76 -4.18 3.98
CA GLU A 99 6.52 -4.73 2.87
C GLU A 99 5.97 -6.11 2.49
N PRO A 100 5.72 -6.36 1.19
CA PRO A 100 5.54 -7.72 0.70
C PRO A 100 6.88 -8.45 0.67
N GLU A 101 6.83 -9.77 0.47
CA GLU A 101 8.02 -10.56 0.16
C GLU A 101 8.74 -10.08 -1.12
N SER A 102 9.97 -10.55 -1.31
CA SER A 102 10.84 -10.14 -2.43
C SER A 102 10.17 -10.26 -3.81
N GLU A 103 10.61 -9.44 -4.78
CA GLU A 103 10.14 -9.50 -6.17
C GLU A 103 10.25 -10.92 -6.78
N MET A 104 11.32 -11.65 -6.47
CA MET A 104 11.51 -13.03 -6.92
C MET A 104 10.45 -13.97 -6.33
N TYR A 105 10.07 -13.77 -5.07
CA TYR A 105 8.99 -14.54 -4.44
C TYR A 105 7.64 -14.21 -5.10
N LEU A 106 7.32 -12.92 -5.24
CA LEU A 106 6.08 -12.46 -5.89
C LEU A 106 5.96 -12.95 -7.33
N SER A 107 7.05 -12.91 -8.11
CA SER A 107 7.08 -13.41 -9.49
C SER A 107 6.67 -14.88 -9.57
N LYS A 108 7.13 -15.72 -8.64
CA LYS A 108 6.72 -17.14 -8.57
C LYS A 108 5.24 -17.29 -8.23
N CYS A 109 4.70 -16.45 -7.34
CA CYS A 109 3.27 -16.45 -7.03
C CYS A 109 2.42 -16.10 -8.26
N VAL A 110 2.79 -15.02 -8.95
CA VAL A 110 2.08 -14.54 -10.15
C VAL A 110 2.10 -15.58 -11.27
N VAL A 111 3.24 -16.22 -11.51
CA VAL A 111 3.34 -17.30 -12.51
C VAL A 111 2.45 -18.48 -12.15
N LYS A 112 2.36 -18.83 -10.85
CA LYS A 112 1.61 -20.01 -10.40
C LYS A 112 0.10 -19.80 -10.47
N ILE A 113 -0.41 -18.64 -10.05
CA ILE A 113 -1.85 -18.33 -10.20
C ILE A 113 -2.22 -18.11 -11.68
N GLY A 114 -1.32 -17.49 -12.44
CA GLY A 114 -1.54 -17.09 -13.83
C GLY A 114 -2.37 -15.81 -13.96
N THR A 115 -2.20 -15.09 -15.06
CA THR A 115 -2.80 -13.77 -15.28
C THR A 115 -4.33 -13.80 -15.22
N GLU A 116 -4.98 -14.74 -15.89
CA GLU A 116 -6.45 -14.86 -15.94
C GLU A 116 -7.05 -15.03 -14.54
N CYS A 117 -6.58 -16.01 -13.76
CA CYS A 117 -7.07 -16.22 -12.40
C CYS A 117 -6.64 -15.13 -11.43
N GLY A 118 -5.47 -14.52 -11.63
CA GLY A 118 -5.03 -13.37 -10.84
C GLY A 118 -5.95 -12.16 -11.01
N GLU A 119 -6.36 -11.87 -12.24
CA GLU A 119 -7.32 -10.80 -12.57
C GLU A 119 -8.70 -11.10 -11.98
N GLU A 120 -9.19 -12.32 -12.12
CA GLU A 120 -10.48 -12.74 -11.57
C GLU A 120 -10.53 -12.62 -10.04
N VAL A 121 -9.50 -13.12 -9.35
CA VAL A 121 -9.37 -12.99 -7.89
C VAL A 121 -9.28 -11.52 -7.48
N PHE A 122 -8.50 -10.70 -8.19
CA PHE A 122 -8.39 -9.27 -7.89
C PHE A 122 -9.73 -8.54 -8.06
N ASP A 123 -10.45 -8.80 -9.15
CA ASP A 123 -11.74 -8.20 -9.43
C ASP A 123 -12.79 -8.60 -8.40
N ASN A 124 -12.79 -9.86 -7.95
CA ASN A 124 -13.62 -10.30 -6.84
C ASN A 124 -13.30 -9.50 -5.57
N LEU A 125 -12.02 -9.43 -5.16
CA LEU A 125 -11.63 -8.74 -3.94
C LEU A 125 -11.91 -7.22 -3.96
N LYS A 126 -11.63 -6.57 -5.10
CA LYS A 126 -11.75 -5.10 -5.22
C LYS A 126 -13.18 -4.66 -5.48
N HIS A 127 -13.93 -5.40 -6.28
CA HIS A 127 -15.24 -4.98 -6.77
C HIS A 127 -16.41 -5.82 -6.25
N ASN A 128 -16.14 -6.87 -5.46
CA ASN A 128 -17.11 -7.92 -5.10
C ASN A 128 -17.83 -8.46 -6.35
N LYS A 129 -17.12 -8.54 -7.48
CA LYS A 129 -17.66 -8.99 -8.76
C LYS A 129 -17.45 -10.48 -8.93
N ASN A 130 -18.55 -11.18 -9.23
CA ASN A 130 -18.61 -12.60 -9.58
C ASN A 130 -18.02 -13.54 -8.50
N ASN A 131 -18.46 -14.79 -8.46
CA ASN A 131 -17.73 -15.79 -7.69
C ASN A 131 -16.48 -16.18 -8.46
N VAL A 132 -15.39 -16.47 -7.74
CA VAL A 132 -14.20 -17.03 -8.36
C VAL A 132 -14.55 -18.45 -8.84
N THR A 133 -14.20 -18.77 -10.07
CA THR A 133 -14.43 -20.06 -10.71
C THR A 133 -13.66 -21.16 -9.98
N ASP A 134 -14.20 -22.38 -9.97
CA ASP A 134 -13.55 -23.55 -9.35
C ASP A 134 -12.11 -23.75 -9.88
N CYS A 135 -11.89 -23.50 -11.18
CA CYS A 135 -10.56 -23.57 -11.78
C CYS A 135 -9.59 -22.55 -11.16
N CYS A 136 -10.03 -21.31 -10.96
CA CYS A 136 -9.21 -20.27 -10.36
C CYS A 136 -9.09 -20.41 -8.84
N CYS A 137 -10.09 -20.96 -8.14
CA CYS A 137 -9.95 -21.39 -6.76
C CYS A 137 -8.88 -22.48 -6.61
N GLY A 138 -8.86 -23.48 -7.50
CA GLY A 138 -7.81 -24.50 -7.57
C GLY A 138 -6.42 -23.89 -7.63
N ARG A 139 -6.19 -22.99 -8.59
CA ARG A 139 -4.90 -22.31 -8.75
C ARG A 139 -4.55 -21.40 -7.57
N LEU A 140 -5.53 -20.69 -7.01
CA LEU A 140 -5.33 -19.83 -5.84
C LEU A 140 -4.84 -20.67 -4.65
N VAL A 141 -5.53 -21.76 -4.33
CA VAL A 141 -5.16 -22.68 -3.25
C VAL A 141 -3.79 -23.31 -3.49
N GLU A 142 -3.50 -23.74 -4.72
CA GLU A 142 -2.19 -24.26 -5.09
C GLU A 142 -1.09 -23.23 -4.79
N THR A 143 -1.30 -21.92 -4.99
CA THR A 143 -0.31 -20.91 -4.65
C THR A 143 0.03 -20.87 -3.16
N GLY A 144 -0.95 -21.17 -2.31
CA GLY A 144 -0.86 -21.12 -0.86
C GLY A 144 -1.12 -19.72 -0.30
N LEU A 145 -1.68 -19.68 0.91
CA LEU A 145 -2.05 -18.44 1.60
C LEU A 145 -0.91 -17.41 1.67
N PRO A 146 0.36 -17.77 1.98
CA PRO A 146 1.44 -16.80 1.99
C PRO A 146 1.67 -16.10 0.64
N CYS A 147 1.48 -16.82 -0.47
CA CYS A 147 1.58 -16.24 -1.82
C CYS A 147 0.47 -15.22 -2.05
N HIS A 148 -0.76 -15.61 -1.77
CA HIS A 148 -1.93 -14.76 -1.95
C HIS A 148 -1.83 -13.46 -1.15
N ILE A 149 -1.46 -13.55 0.13
CA ILE A 149 -1.33 -12.38 1.00
C ILE A 149 -0.19 -11.45 0.57
N ASN A 150 0.93 -11.98 0.10
CA ASN A 150 2.04 -11.15 -0.38
C ASN A 150 1.71 -10.45 -1.71
N MET A 151 1.00 -11.12 -2.62
CA MET A 151 0.48 -10.46 -3.82
C MET A 151 -0.51 -9.34 -3.47
N ALA A 152 -1.43 -9.58 -2.51
CA ALA A 152 -2.36 -8.57 -2.03
C ALA A 152 -1.64 -7.35 -1.41
N LYS A 153 -0.62 -7.59 -0.57
CA LYS A 153 0.23 -6.52 -0.02
C LYS A 153 0.92 -5.71 -1.12
N ALA A 154 1.47 -6.37 -2.14
CA ALA A 154 2.11 -5.69 -3.26
C ALA A 154 1.11 -4.80 -4.02
N LEU A 155 -0.11 -5.30 -4.27
CA LEU A 155 -1.18 -4.55 -4.90
C LEU A 155 -1.61 -3.34 -4.07
N ILE A 156 -1.80 -3.48 -2.77
CA ILE A 156 -2.20 -2.38 -1.86
C ILE A 156 -1.28 -1.17 -1.97
N ARG A 157 0.00 -1.38 -2.27
CA ARG A 157 1.04 -0.34 -2.38
C ARG A 157 1.07 0.36 -3.75
N THR A 158 0.19 -0.02 -4.67
CA THR A 158 0.05 0.65 -5.98
C THR A 158 -0.85 1.89 -5.88
N PRO A 159 -0.65 2.92 -6.74
CA PRO A 159 -1.49 4.11 -6.75
C PRO A 159 -2.98 3.82 -6.92
N GLU A 160 -3.33 2.76 -7.66
CA GLU A 160 -4.71 2.33 -7.96
C GLU A 160 -5.46 1.82 -6.71
N MET A 161 -4.75 1.57 -5.62
CA MET A 161 -5.28 1.04 -4.36
C MET A 161 -5.38 2.10 -3.25
N ARG A 162 -5.01 3.36 -3.49
CA ARG A 162 -5.05 4.46 -2.49
C ARG A 162 -6.40 4.69 -1.82
N ASN A 163 -7.50 4.33 -2.48
CA ASN A 163 -8.86 4.46 -1.94
C ASN A 163 -9.38 3.16 -1.30
N VAL A 164 -8.59 2.09 -1.30
CA VAL A 164 -8.97 0.80 -0.76
C VAL A 164 -8.48 0.68 0.67
N ASP A 165 -9.36 0.25 1.57
CA ASP A 165 -8.97 -0.13 2.92
C ASP A 165 -8.09 -1.39 2.87
N ALA A 166 -6.82 -1.22 3.22
CA ALA A 166 -5.82 -2.28 3.12
C ALA A 166 -6.13 -3.47 4.04
N ILE A 167 -6.63 -3.21 5.25
CA ILE A 167 -6.93 -4.27 6.22
C ILE A 167 -8.17 -5.04 5.79
N GLU A 168 -9.21 -4.34 5.34
CA GLU A 168 -10.40 -4.98 4.77
C GLU A 168 -10.03 -5.83 3.54
N PHE A 169 -9.21 -5.30 2.63
CA PHE A 169 -8.77 -6.02 1.43
C PHE A 169 -8.00 -7.31 1.78
N LEU A 170 -7.07 -7.24 2.72
CA LEU A 170 -6.33 -8.42 3.19
C LEU A 170 -7.24 -9.44 3.87
N ASN A 171 -8.21 -8.99 4.66
CA ASN A 171 -9.16 -9.88 5.33
C ASN A 171 -10.10 -10.56 4.32
N LYS A 172 -10.57 -9.85 3.30
CA LYS A 172 -11.31 -10.43 2.18
C LYS A 172 -10.46 -11.47 1.44
N GLY A 173 -9.19 -11.17 1.19
CA GLY A 173 -8.25 -12.12 0.57
C GLY A 173 -8.12 -13.43 1.34
N LYS A 174 -7.95 -13.34 2.67
CA LYS A 174 -7.92 -14.53 3.54
C LYS A 174 -9.23 -15.32 3.45
N LYS A 175 -10.37 -14.64 3.58
CA LYS A 175 -11.69 -15.27 3.52
C LYS A 175 -11.92 -15.99 2.20
N LEU A 176 -11.59 -15.36 1.07
CA LEU A 176 -11.69 -15.97 -0.25
C LEU A 176 -10.79 -17.20 -0.38
N PHE A 177 -9.56 -17.12 0.15
CA PHE A 177 -8.66 -18.27 0.15
C PHE A 177 -9.24 -19.45 0.94
N ASP A 178 -9.79 -19.18 2.12
CA ASP A 178 -10.43 -20.19 2.98
C ASP A 178 -11.67 -20.80 2.29
N GLU A 179 -12.51 -19.99 1.65
CA GLU A 179 -13.67 -20.47 0.86
C GLU A 179 -13.22 -21.39 -0.29
N CYS A 180 -12.23 -20.98 -1.08
CA CYS A 180 -11.69 -21.82 -2.15
C CYS A 180 -11.03 -23.11 -1.66
N LEU A 181 -10.55 -23.16 -0.41
CA LEU A 181 -9.97 -24.35 0.20
C LEU A 181 -11.06 -25.33 0.66
N GLU A 182 -12.15 -24.83 1.25
CA GLU A 182 -13.30 -25.64 1.68
C GLU A 182 -14.04 -26.25 0.48
N ASP A 183 -14.16 -25.52 -0.64
CA ASP A 183 -14.83 -26.01 -1.87
C ASP A 183 -14.02 -27.08 -2.64
N GLN A 184 -12.80 -27.41 -2.19
CA GLN A 184 -11.93 -28.44 -2.78
C GLN A 184 -11.93 -29.78 -2.02
N GLU A 185 -12.65 -29.87 -0.90
CA GLU A 185 -12.85 -31.10 -0.11
C GLU A 185 -14.05 -31.93 -0.61
#